data_AF-A0A093VGG9-F1
#
_entry.id   AF-A0A093VGG9-F1
#
_cell.length_a   1.000
_cell.length_b   1.000
_cell.length_c   1.000
_cell.angle_alpha   90.00
_cell.angle_beta   90.00
_cell.angle_gamma   90.00
#
_symmetry.space_group_name_H-M   'P 1'
#
loop_
_entity.id
_entity.type
_entity.pdbx_description
1 polymer ?
#
loop_
_entity_poly.entity_id
_entity_poly.type
_entity_poly.pdbx_seq_one_letter_code
_entity_poly.pdbx_strand_id
1 'polypeptide(L)'
;MGKGTDKLYITHSEWASEDAYSASAGAGLAGGRNTTVHASFKRLPFNFCSLSLQPFKHPVCTAQGTIFDLTNILPWLKKHGTNPVDGSPLKSSDLIKLNFAKNEAGEYVDPVTFKVFTDNTHIVALRPSGNVFAWDTVERLNVKAKMWRDLVTDEEFSRKDIITLQDPQNIEARNLSSFKYLKDGESVLTEEQLRERNDPINNVNLNAMGSSAKILKAKEAVARARAERSAQQTKGSASKALLSEKSKSTTVSHQPTKHVPFNAARHTTGLAAASFTSTGLTPHTEAELATLSDEQYMLKRGRVKEKGYARISTTMGDLNLELQTEYAPKAVWNFIHLAKKGYYKDVIFHRNIKGFMIQGGDPTGTGRGGESIWGKNFDDEFDGPLKHDARGTLSMANKGKNTNSSQFFIAYRALPHLNNKHTVFGRIIDDPSPSSTTLNAMEVAPVDSTTNRPVTDIRIKDVTIFFDPFEEFMNKQATLNAGGGIQAQKKKDDKAAENVDDDLVTWTGKRVRGLDGSRSSEAKEGGRVGKYLRAAIAEQQTRKPGDEDEIVEYMDDPEPELPEPTRKKFKSSGGFGNFEGW
;
A
#
# COMPACT_ATOMS: atom_id res chain seq x y z
N MET A 1 -15.44 5.17 15.85
CA MET A 1 -16.26 6.32 16.30
C MET A 1 -17.10 5.88 17.51
N GLY A 2 -17.67 6.83 18.27
CA GLY A 2 -18.01 6.68 19.70
C GLY A 2 -18.76 5.38 20.08
N LYS A 3 -18.16 4.57 20.97
CA LYS A 3 -18.69 3.31 21.55
C LYS A 3 -19.67 2.54 20.65
N GLY A 4 -19.18 2.02 19.52
CA GLY A 4 -19.98 1.16 18.64
C GLY A 4 -21.09 1.89 17.86
N THR A 5 -21.06 3.23 17.85
CA THR A 5 -21.92 4.07 17.03
C THR A 5 -21.08 4.95 16.11
N ASP A 6 -21.57 5.23 14.90
CA ASP A 6 -20.90 6.08 13.89
C ASP A 6 -21.03 7.59 14.18
N LYS A 7 -21.30 7.98 15.43
CA LYS A 7 -21.44 9.38 15.83
C LYS A 7 -20.07 9.99 16.18
N LEU A 8 -19.88 11.25 15.79
CA LEU A 8 -18.70 12.09 16.10
C LEU A 8 -18.71 12.68 17.52
N TYR A 9 -19.75 12.44 18.33
CA TYR A 9 -19.88 12.92 19.71
C TYR A 9 -20.64 11.91 20.58
N ILE A 10 -20.57 12.09 21.90
CA ILE A 10 -21.22 11.21 22.89
C ILE A 10 -22.22 12.04 23.71
N THR A 11 -23.43 11.52 23.92
CA THR A 11 -24.48 12.21 24.68
C THR A 11 -24.38 11.97 26.19
N HIS A 12 -24.94 12.88 27.00
CA HIS A 12 -24.98 12.75 28.47
C HIS A 12 -25.72 11.49 28.93
N SER A 13 -26.82 11.12 28.26
CA SER A 13 -27.60 9.90 28.54
C SER A 13 -26.87 8.61 28.17
N GLU A 14 -26.16 8.58 27.04
CA GLU A 14 -25.29 7.43 26.66
C GLU A 14 -24.06 7.29 27.60
N TRP A 15 -23.78 8.32 28.41
CA TRP A 15 -22.71 8.31 29.40
C TRP A 15 -23.17 8.06 30.84
N ALA A 16 -24.42 8.40 31.17
CA ALA A 16 -24.99 8.22 32.51
C ALA A 16 -25.55 6.79 32.74
N SER A 17 -25.75 5.99 31.69
CA SER A 17 -26.23 4.61 31.82
C SER A 17 -25.15 3.67 32.37
N GLU A 18 -25.50 2.85 33.37
CA GLU A 18 -24.63 1.87 34.04
C GLU A 18 -24.10 0.74 33.13
N ASP A 19 -24.61 0.58 31.90
CA ASP A 19 -24.27 -0.51 30.97
C ASP A 19 -22.98 -0.32 30.16
N ALA A 20 -22.01 0.41 30.70
CA ALA A 20 -20.75 0.69 30.03
C ALA A 20 -19.72 -0.43 30.25
N TYR A 21 -19.71 -1.45 29.39
CA TYR A 21 -18.56 -2.35 29.23
C TYR A 21 -17.27 -1.53 29.05
N SER A 22 -16.37 -1.60 30.02
CA SER A 22 -14.98 -1.16 29.86
C SER A 22 -14.18 -2.34 29.31
N ALA A 23 -13.26 -2.07 28.38
CA ALA A 23 -12.34 -3.08 27.86
C ALA A 23 -11.27 -3.52 28.88
N SER A 24 -11.39 -3.12 30.15
CA SER A 24 -10.48 -3.45 31.25
C SER A 24 -11.16 -4.15 32.42
N ALA A 25 -12.46 -4.45 32.37
CA ALA A 25 -13.11 -5.29 33.36
C ALA A 25 -13.08 -6.75 32.87
N GLY A 26 -12.17 -7.54 33.45
CA GLY A 26 -12.20 -8.99 33.29
C GLY A 26 -13.55 -9.55 33.73
N ALA A 27 -14.06 -10.54 32.98
CA ALA A 27 -15.27 -11.27 33.31
C ALA A 27 -15.10 -12.05 34.62
N GLY A 28 -15.40 -11.41 35.76
CA GLY A 28 -15.25 -12.03 37.08
C GLY A 28 -15.89 -11.31 38.26
N LEU A 29 -16.56 -10.16 38.08
CA LEU A 29 -17.14 -9.37 39.19
C LEU A 29 -18.66 -9.25 39.10
N ALA A 30 -19.35 -10.29 38.64
CA ALA A 30 -20.80 -10.41 38.77
C ALA A 30 -21.14 -11.25 40.02
N GLY A 31 -20.87 -10.71 41.21
CA GLY A 31 -21.12 -11.44 42.45
C GLY A 31 -20.70 -10.70 43.71
N GLY A 32 -21.27 -9.52 43.98
CA GLY A 32 -21.01 -8.78 45.21
C GLY A 32 -21.95 -7.60 45.37
N ARG A 33 -23.16 -7.83 45.89
CA ARG A 33 -24.07 -6.77 46.36
C ARG A 33 -23.49 -6.18 47.65
N ASN A 34 -23.48 -4.84 47.74
CA ASN A 34 -23.03 -3.98 48.84
C ASN A 34 -21.52 -3.75 49.01
N THR A 35 -20.95 -2.84 48.21
CA THR A 35 -19.96 -1.86 48.67
C THR A 35 -20.04 -0.60 47.78
N THR A 36 -19.70 0.54 48.37
CA THR A 36 -19.81 1.94 47.92
C THR A 36 -19.51 2.25 46.44
N VAL A 37 -20.33 3.13 45.87
CA VAL A 37 -20.31 3.67 44.49
C VAL A 37 -18.96 4.29 44.14
N HIS A 38 -18.04 3.50 43.57
CA HIS A 38 -16.94 4.06 42.78
C HIS A 38 -17.46 4.36 41.38
N ALA A 39 -17.84 5.62 41.16
CA ALA A 39 -18.16 6.14 39.83
C ALA A 39 -17.03 5.76 38.85
N SER A 40 -17.38 5.17 37.72
CA SER A 40 -16.44 4.77 36.66
C SER A 40 -15.47 5.91 36.36
N PHE A 41 -14.16 5.66 36.49
CA PHE A 41 -13.12 6.65 36.21
C PHE A 41 -13.18 7.06 34.73
N LYS A 42 -13.44 8.35 34.45
CA LYS A 42 -13.54 8.88 33.09
C LYS A 42 -12.64 10.11 32.95
N ARG A 43 -11.58 9.97 32.15
CA ARG A 43 -10.55 11.00 31.93
C ARG A 43 -10.91 11.88 30.74
N LEU A 44 -10.78 13.19 30.91
CA LEU A 44 -10.90 14.15 29.83
C LEU A 44 -9.60 14.20 29.00
N PRO A 45 -9.63 13.99 27.67
CA PRO A 45 -8.44 14.09 26.82
C PRO A 45 -7.82 15.49 26.91
N PHE A 46 -6.52 15.60 26.59
CA PHE A 46 -5.76 16.83 26.82
C PHE A 46 -6.22 17.99 25.94
N ASN A 47 -6.72 17.70 24.74
CA ASN A 47 -7.18 18.66 23.73
C ASN A 47 -8.60 19.19 23.96
N PHE A 48 -9.21 18.91 25.12
CA PHE A 48 -10.57 19.32 25.47
C PHE A 48 -10.60 20.34 26.60
N CYS A 49 -11.58 21.25 26.51
CA CYS A 49 -11.91 22.23 27.53
C CYS A 49 -12.62 21.57 28.72
N SER A 50 -12.18 21.85 29.95
CA SER A 50 -12.77 21.28 31.18
C SER A 50 -14.19 21.78 31.47
N LEU A 51 -14.62 22.90 30.87
CA LEU A 51 -15.95 23.48 31.07
C LEU A 51 -16.96 23.00 30.02
N SER A 52 -16.63 23.11 28.73
CA SER A 52 -17.54 22.72 27.64
C SER A 52 -17.47 21.25 27.28
N LEU A 53 -16.42 20.54 27.72
CA LEU A 53 -16.13 19.15 27.33
C LEU A 53 -16.02 18.99 25.80
N GLN A 54 -15.64 20.05 25.10
CA GLN A 54 -15.40 20.09 23.66
C GLN A 54 -13.93 20.37 23.35
N PRO A 55 -13.44 20.01 22.15
CA PRO A 55 -12.10 20.40 21.71
C PRO A 55 -11.94 21.93 21.75
N PHE A 56 -10.88 22.42 22.39
CA PHE A 56 -10.67 23.87 22.50
C PHE A 56 -10.19 24.47 21.17
N LYS A 57 -10.55 25.72 20.91
CA LYS A 57 -9.98 26.53 19.80
C LYS A 57 -8.98 27.56 20.32
N HIS A 58 -9.30 28.22 21.43
CA HIS A 58 -8.45 29.23 22.05
C HIS A 58 -8.13 28.81 23.48
N PRO A 59 -7.18 27.86 23.66
CA PRO A 59 -6.88 27.30 24.96
C PRO A 59 -6.29 28.36 25.89
N VAL A 60 -6.82 28.40 27.11
CA VAL A 60 -6.28 29.15 28.24
C VAL A 60 -6.16 28.22 29.42
N CYS A 61 -5.24 28.49 30.35
CA CYS A 61 -5.13 27.73 31.58
C CYS A 61 -5.10 28.62 32.83
N THR A 62 -5.42 28.00 33.96
CA THR A 62 -5.19 28.56 35.29
C THR A 62 -3.76 28.29 35.74
N ALA A 63 -3.31 28.98 36.80
CA ALA A 63 -2.03 28.69 37.45
C ALA A 63 -1.88 27.24 37.95
N GLN A 64 -3.00 26.52 38.17
CA GLN A 64 -3.02 25.11 38.58
C GLN A 64 -2.98 24.13 37.38
N GLY A 65 -3.00 24.63 36.14
CA GLY A 65 -2.94 23.82 34.93
C GLY A 65 -4.29 23.33 34.39
N THR A 66 -5.42 23.82 34.93
CA THR A 66 -6.75 23.50 34.39
C THR A 66 -6.96 24.21 33.06
N ILE A 67 -7.28 23.47 31.99
CA ILE A 67 -7.44 24.01 30.63
C ILE A 67 -8.91 24.37 30.36
N PHE A 68 -9.12 25.57 29.84
CA PHE A 68 -10.41 26.05 29.36
C PHE A 68 -10.30 26.63 27.95
N ASP A 69 -11.44 26.81 27.30
CA ASP A 69 -11.55 27.60 26.07
C ASP A 69 -11.96 29.02 26.44
N LEU A 70 -11.26 30.02 25.90
CA LEU A 70 -11.46 31.44 26.23
C LEU A 70 -12.92 31.89 26.01
N THR A 71 -13.54 31.40 24.95
CA THR A 71 -14.93 31.70 24.56
C THR A 71 -15.94 31.26 25.62
N ASN A 72 -15.67 30.14 26.29
CA ASN A 72 -16.60 29.50 27.23
C ASN A 72 -16.35 29.93 28.67
N ILE A 73 -15.09 30.17 29.07
CA ILE A 73 -14.74 30.53 30.45
C ILE A 73 -15.10 31.98 30.80
N LEU A 74 -15.01 32.91 29.86
CA LEU A 74 -15.32 34.33 30.12
C LEU A 74 -16.79 34.55 30.52
N PRO A 75 -17.79 33.97 29.83
CA PRO A 75 -19.18 34.01 30.30
C PRO A 75 -19.37 33.43 31.71
N TRP A 76 -18.71 32.31 32.00
CA TRP A 76 -18.78 31.67 33.32
C TRP A 76 -18.24 32.57 34.43
N LEU A 77 -17.07 33.18 34.22
CA LEU A 77 -16.44 34.09 35.18
C LEU A 77 -17.30 35.33 35.45
N LYS A 78 -17.98 35.86 34.43
CA LYS A 78 -18.91 36.99 34.61
C LYS A 78 -20.12 36.63 35.49
N LYS A 79 -20.57 35.38 35.44
CA LYS A 79 -21.77 34.92 36.17
C LYS A 79 -21.44 34.40 37.58
N HIS A 80 -20.37 33.63 37.73
CA HIS A 80 -20.06 32.89 38.97
C HIS A 80 -18.78 33.37 39.68
N GLY A 81 -17.87 34.08 39.01
CA GLY A 81 -16.61 34.56 39.59
C GLY A 81 -15.68 33.49 40.17
N THR A 82 -15.90 32.22 39.83
CA THR A 82 -15.23 31.05 40.41
C THR A 82 -14.77 30.06 39.34
N ASN A 83 -13.76 29.26 39.65
CA ASN A 83 -13.29 28.17 38.80
C ASN A 83 -14.35 27.06 38.77
N PRO A 84 -14.83 26.63 37.59
CA PRO A 84 -15.88 25.61 37.47
C PRO A 84 -15.45 24.23 38.01
N VAL A 85 -14.15 23.90 38.00
CA VAL A 85 -13.66 22.58 38.41
C VAL A 85 -13.54 22.47 39.93
N ASP A 86 -12.86 23.43 40.56
CA ASP A 86 -12.51 23.38 42.00
C ASP A 86 -13.36 24.33 42.88
N GLY A 87 -14.06 25.29 42.28
CA GLY A 87 -14.84 26.31 43.00
C GLY A 87 -14.01 27.43 43.63
N SER A 88 -12.70 27.47 43.40
CA SER A 88 -11.82 28.56 43.88
C SER A 88 -12.14 29.89 43.19
N PRO A 89 -11.94 31.06 43.84
CA PRO A 89 -12.16 32.35 43.21
C PRO A 89 -11.16 32.54 42.05
N LEU A 90 -11.65 32.93 40.88
CA LEU A 90 -10.83 33.08 39.67
C LEU A 90 -11.21 34.36 38.93
N LYS A 91 -10.23 35.20 38.58
CA LYS A 91 -10.44 36.41 37.77
C LYS A 91 -9.99 36.17 36.34
N SER A 92 -10.49 36.99 35.41
CA SER A 92 -10.06 36.93 34.00
C SER A 92 -8.58 37.27 33.79
N SER A 93 -7.98 38.07 34.69
CA SER A 93 -6.56 38.41 34.68
C SER A 93 -5.64 37.22 34.99
N ASP A 94 -6.17 36.20 35.65
CA ASP A 94 -5.39 35.07 36.17
C ASP A 94 -5.31 33.94 35.13
N LEU A 95 -5.96 34.11 33.98
CA LEU A 95 -5.94 33.17 32.85
C LEU A 95 -4.72 33.41 31.98
N ILE A 96 -3.98 32.34 31.71
CA ILE A 96 -2.80 32.35 30.86
C ILE A 96 -3.18 31.77 29.50
N LYS A 97 -2.86 32.49 28.41
CA LYS A 97 -3.12 32.00 27.05
C LYS A 97 -2.11 30.92 26.69
N LEU A 98 -2.59 29.81 26.12
CA LEU A 98 -1.73 28.71 25.69
C LEU A 98 -1.49 28.73 24.19
N ASN A 99 -0.23 28.54 23.80
CA ASN A 99 0.21 28.44 22.41
C ASN A 99 0.66 27.00 22.13
N PHE A 100 -0.18 26.24 21.43
CA PHE A 100 0.16 24.90 20.96
C PHE A 100 0.70 24.93 19.54
N ALA A 101 1.84 24.29 19.29
CA ALA A 101 2.33 24.05 17.93
C ALA A 101 1.58 22.88 17.27
N LYS A 102 1.43 22.95 15.94
CA LYS A 102 0.81 21.90 15.13
C LYS A 102 1.71 21.50 13.97
N ASN A 103 1.68 20.22 13.59
CA ASN A 103 2.34 19.73 12.38
C ASN A 103 1.47 19.99 11.12
N GLU A 104 1.99 19.64 9.93
CA GLU A 104 1.24 19.75 8.67
C GLU A 104 -0.04 18.90 8.64
N ALA A 105 -0.07 17.79 9.40
CA ALA A 105 -1.24 16.94 9.57
C ALA A 105 -2.28 17.51 10.55
N GLY A 106 -2.01 18.66 11.19
CA GLY A 106 -2.91 19.33 12.13
C GLY A 106 -2.90 18.77 13.56
N GLU A 107 -2.01 17.84 13.88
CA GLU A 107 -1.83 17.26 15.21
C GLU A 107 -1.00 18.18 16.11
N TYR A 108 -1.27 18.17 17.41
CA TYR A 108 -0.52 18.97 18.38
C TYR A 108 0.85 18.34 18.67
N VAL A 109 1.90 19.14 18.56
CA VAL A 109 3.29 18.69 18.71
C VAL A 109 4.08 19.60 19.64
N ASP A 110 5.15 19.06 20.23
CA ASP A 110 6.18 19.85 20.87
C ASP A 110 6.90 20.71 19.81
N PRO A 111 7.03 22.04 20.00
CA PRO A 111 7.66 22.93 19.01
C PRO A 111 9.15 22.67 18.79
N VAL A 112 9.85 22.02 19.72
CA VAL A 112 11.30 21.79 19.63
C VAL A 112 11.61 20.37 19.20
N THR A 113 10.97 19.38 19.83
CA THR A 113 11.22 17.96 19.54
C THR A 113 10.29 17.36 18.49
N PHE A 114 9.27 18.11 18.05
CA PHE A 114 8.22 17.67 17.11
C PHE A 114 7.50 16.38 17.55
N LYS A 115 7.60 16.02 18.84
CA LYS A 115 6.92 14.88 19.41
C LYS A 115 5.42 15.16 19.46
N VAL A 116 4.62 14.28 18.85
CA VAL A 116 3.16 14.36 18.91
C VAL A 116 2.67 14.16 20.34
N PHE A 117 1.83 15.09 20.81
CA PHE A 117 1.19 14.98 22.12
C PHE A 117 0.10 13.91 22.09
N THR A 118 0.05 13.10 23.15
CA THR A 118 -0.96 12.05 23.33
C THR A 118 -1.56 12.17 24.72
N ASP A 119 -2.62 11.41 25.01
CA ASP A 119 -3.18 11.39 26.36
C ASP A 119 -2.22 10.84 27.44
N ASN A 120 -1.07 10.28 27.03
CA ASN A 120 -0.07 9.75 27.96
C ASN A 120 1.20 10.61 28.01
N THR A 121 1.28 11.70 27.26
CA THR A 121 2.42 12.62 27.36
C THR A 121 2.29 13.52 28.58
N HIS A 122 3.40 13.76 29.27
CA HIS A 122 3.49 14.79 30.29
C HIS A 122 3.67 16.14 29.58
N ILE A 123 2.66 17.00 29.68
CA ILE A 123 2.59 18.29 28.98
C ILE A 123 2.71 19.42 29.99
N VAL A 124 3.58 20.38 29.71
CA VAL A 124 3.80 21.57 30.53
C VAL A 124 3.72 22.84 29.68
N ALA A 125 3.29 23.92 30.31
CA ALA A 125 3.30 25.26 29.73
C ALA A 125 4.19 26.20 30.54
N LEU A 126 4.84 27.13 29.87
CA LEU A 126 5.59 28.20 30.53
C LEU A 126 4.68 29.41 30.73
N ARG A 127 4.61 29.93 31.96
CA ARG A 127 3.74 31.06 32.31
C ARG A 127 4.01 32.35 31.51
N PRO A 128 5.26 32.80 31.30
CA PRO A 128 5.53 34.08 30.63
C PRO A 128 5.08 34.09 29.17
N SER A 129 5.45 33.04 28.43
CA SER A 129 5.20 32.95 26.99
C SER A 129 3.88 32.27 26.63
N GLY A 130 3.36 31.41 27.51
CA GLY A 130 2.22 30.54 27.23
C GLY A 130 2.54 29.36 26.31
N ASN A 131 3.80 29.16 25.93
CA ASN A 131 4.19 28.07 25.03
C ASN A 131 4.10 26.71 25.72
N VAL A 132 3.63 25.72 24.97
CA VAL A 132 3.39 24.36 25.47
C VAL A 132 4.46 23.40 24.96
N PHE A 133 5.06 22.64 25.87
CA PHE A 133 6.16 21.70 25.61
C PHE A 133 5.88 20.33 26.24
N ALA A 134 6.58 19.30 25.77
CA ALA A 134 6.69 18.06 26.55
C ALA A 134 7.61 18.29 27.75
N TRP A 135 7.27 17.71 28.91
CA TRP A 135 8.11 17.79 30.11
C TRP A 135 9.53 17.29 29.86
N ASP A 136 9.70 16.23 29.07
CA ASP A 136 11.01 15.66 28.73
C ASP A 136 11.92 16.68 28.01
N THR A 137 11.34 17.55 27.19
CA THR A 137 12.06 18.61 26.48
C THR A 137 12.55 19.69 27.46
N VAL A 138 11.65 20.21 28.30
CA VAL A 138 11.98 21.23 29.30
C VAL A 138 12.94 20.68 30.36
N GLU A 139 12.77 19.43 30.79
CA GLU A 139 13.65 18.79 31.76
C GLU A 139 15.08 18.67 31.23
N ARG A 140 15.25 18.24 29.97
CA ARG A 140 16.57 18.05 29.35
C ARG A 140 17.24 19.37 28.99
N LEU A 141 16.53 20.24 28.28
CA LEU A 141 17.13 21.43 27.66
C LEU A 141 17.16 22.65 28.59
N ASN A 142 16.22 22.75 29.55
CA ASN A 142 16.19 23.88 30.48
C ASN A 142 16.68 23.49 31.87
N VAL A 143 16.04 22.49 32.50
CA VAL A 143 16.29 22.17 33.91
C VAL A 143 17.68 21.54 34.10
N LYS A 144 18.02 20.51 33.32
CA LYS A 144 19.33 19.84 33.41
C LYS A 144 20.47 20.71 32.90
N ALA A 145 20.24 21.50 31.85
CA ALA A 145 21.24 22.42 31.32
C ALA A 145 21.38 23.73 32.14
N LYS A 146 20.50 23.95 33.14
CA LYS A 146 20.41 25.21 33.91
C LYS A 146 20.17 26.45 33.03
N MET A 147 19.49 26.27 31.89
CA MET A 147 19.16 27.32 30.95
C MET A 147 17.69 27.74 31.15
N TRP A 148 17.49 28.87 31.83
CA TRP A 148 16.16 29.35 32.25
C TRP A 148 15.56 30.35 31.25
N ARG A 149 15.57 29.99 29.96
CA ARG A 149 15.01 30.77 28.85
C ARG A 149 14.09 29.90 27.98
N ASP A 150 12.97 30.44 27.54
CA ASP A 150 12.03 29.74 26.65
C ASP A 150 12.75 29.30 25.35
N LEU A 151 12.56 28.05 24.94
CA LEU A 151 13.22 27.46 23.78
C LEU A 151 12.76 28.02 22.42
N VAL A 152 11.62 28.74 22.40
CA VAL A 152 11.02 29.33 21.19
C VAL A 152 11.13 30.85 21.22
N THR A 153 10.79 31.50 22.34
CA THR A 153 10.71 32.97 22.44
C THR A 153 11.88 33.62 23.19
N ASP A 154 12.77 32.83 23.78
CA ASP A 154 13.94 33.29 24.55
C ASP A 154 13.61 34.15 25.81
N GLU A 155 12.36 34.11 26.26
CA GLU A 155 11.91 34.78 27.48
C GLU A 155 12.43 34.09 28.74
N GLU A 156 12.89 34.87 29.72
CA GLU A 156 13.38 34.33 30.99
C GLU A 156 12.22 33.79 31.85
N PHE A 157 12.39 32.60 32.42
CA PHE A 157 11.39 32.00 33.30
C PHE A 157 12.02 31.27 34.47
N SER A 158 11.31 31.17 35.60
CA SER A 158 11.76 30.43 36.77
C SER A 158 11.11 29.05 36.88
N ARG A 159 11.62 28.19 37.76
CA ARG A 159 10.99 26.87 38.03
C ARG A 159 9.53 26.97 38.51
N LYS A 160 9.13 28.08 39.11
CA LYS A 160 7.75 28.32 39.58
C LYS A 160 6.78 28.64 38.44
N ASP A 161 7.34 29.03 37.30
CA ASP A 161 6.57 29.44 36.12
C ASP A 161 6.21 28.25 35.22
N ILE A 162 6.70 27.06 35.53
CA ILE A 162 6.33 25.83 34.84
C ILE A 162 4.98 25.34 35.37
N ILE A 163 3.99 25.30 34.49
CA ILE A 163 2.63 24.88 34.79
C ILE A 163 2.41 23.51 34.16
N THR A 164 2.10 22.50 34.97
CA THR A 164 1.77 21.17 34.48
C THR A 164 0.32 21.12 34.02
N LEU A 165 0.10 20.93 32.71
CA LEU A 165 -1.24 20.83 32.12
C LEU A 165 -1.78 19.40 32.19
N GLN A 166 -0.88 18.43 32.08
CA GLN A 166 -1.21 17.01 32.10
C GLN A 166 -0.01 16.23 32.58
N ASP A 167 -0.24 15.40 33.59
CA ASP A 167 0.74 14.43 34.08
C ASP A 167 0.14 13.02 33.94
N PRO A 168 0.80 12.08 33.26
CA PRO A 168 0.37 10.69 33.23
C PRO A 168 0.43 10.00 34.60
N GLN A 169 1.25 10.50 35.54
CA GLN A 169 1.36 9.94 36.89
C GLN A 169 0.26 10.46 37.82
N ASN A 170 -0.23 11.69 37.60
CA ASN A 170 -1.32 12.29 38.38
C ASN A 170 -2.64 12.32 37.57
N ILE A 171 -3.42 11.25 37.74
CA ILE A 171 -4.59 10.98 36.91
C ILE A 171 -5.87 11.68 37.45
N GLU A 172 -5.82 12.22 38.66
CA GLU A 172 -6.99 12.79 39.35
C GLU A 172 -7.38 14.18 38.85
N ALA A 173 -6.40 14.98 38.40
CA ALA A 173 -6.61 16.39 38.00
C ALA A 173 -7.56 16.57 36.79
N ARG A 174 -7.77 15.52 35.97
CA ARG A 174 -8.67 15.53 34.80
C ARG A 174 -9.79 14.49 34.88
N ASN A 175 -10.11 14.05 36.09
CA ASN A 175 -11.22 13.12 36.32
C ASN A 175 -12.55 13.89 36.29
N LEU A 176 -13.45 13.51 35.39
CA LEU A 176 -14.73 14.20 35.23
C LEU A 176 -15.63 14.09 36.47
N SER A 177 -15.47 13.03 37.26
CA SER A 177 -16.23 12.85 38.50
C SER A 177 -15.84 13.83 39.60
N SER A 178 -14.70 14.51 39.51
CA SER A 178 -14.29 15.51 40.51
C SER A 178 -14.87 16.90 40.24
N PHE A 179 -15.31 17.19 39.02
CA PHE A 179 -15.70 18.53 38.58
C PHE A 179 -16.94 19.02 39.34
N LYS A 180 -16.79 20.17 40.01
CA LYS A 180 -17.84 20.74 40.87
C LYS A 180 -19.12 21.08 40.10
N TYR A 181 -19.02 21.78 38.97
CA TYR A 181 -20.21 22.17 38.18
C TYR A 181 -21.04 20.96 37.69
N LEU A 182 -20.40 19.81 37.45
CA LEU A 182 -21.09 18.57 37.08
C LEU A 182 -21.82 17.93 38.26
N LYS A 183 -21.27 18.05 39.48
CA LYS A 183 -21.94 17.62 40.71
C LYS A 183 -23.12 18.53 41.04
N ASP A 184 -22.97 19.81 40.78
CA ASP A 184 -23.98 20.84 41.04
C ASP A 184 -25.08 20.87 39.94
N GLY A 185 -24.87 20.18 38.82
CA GLY A 185 -25.86 20.01 37.75
C GLY A 185 -26.02 21.23 36.82
N GLU A 186 -25.06 22.16 36.81
CA GLU A 186 -25.13 23.36 35.96
C GLU A 186 -24.60 23.08 34.54
N SER A 187 -25.48 23.13 33.54
CA SER A 187 -25.09 23.09 32.13
C SER A 187 -24.74 24.49 31.61
N VAL A 188 -23.53 24.66 31.06
CA VAL A 188 -22.94 25.97 30.72
C VAL A 188 -23.01 26.31 29.23
N LEU A 189 -23.55 25.42 28.40
CA LEU A 189 -23.69 25.64 26.96
C LEU A 189 -24.74 26.71 26.66
N THR A 190 -24.43 27.59 25.71
CA THR A 190 -25.39 28.59 25.20
C THR A 190 -26.52 27.91 24.41
N GLU A 191 -27.70 28.55 24.32
CA GLU A 191 -28.85 28.01 23.58
C GLU A 191 -28.53 27.73 22.11
N GLU A 192 -27.63 28.49 21.49
CA GLU A 192 -27.16 28.30 20.12
C GLU A 192 -26.30 27.04 19.98
N GLN A 193 -25.37 26.80 20.90
CA GLN A 193 -24.55 25.58 20.91
C GLN A 193 -25.37 24.32 21.25
N LEU A 194 -26.46 24.47 22.02
CA LEU A 194 -27.44 23.41 22.24
C LEU A 194 -28.27 23.10 20.99
N ARG A 195 -28.51 24.09 20.11
CA ARG A 195 -29.17 23.90 18.81
C ARG A 195 -28.24 23.26 17.79
N GLU A 196 -26.99 23.72 17.67
CA GLU A 196 -25.96 23.07 16.83
C GLU A 196 -25.72 21.61 17.24
N ARG A 197 -25.82 21.30 18.53
CA ARG A 197 -25.79 19.93 19.08
C ARG A 197 -26.98 19.08 18.62
N ASN A 198 -28.14 19.69 18.43
CA ASN A 198 -29.41 19.02 18.12
C ASN A 198 -29.76 19.04 16.61
N ASP A 199 -28.97 19.74 15.78
CA ASP A 199 -29.23 19.85 14.35
C ASP A 199 -28.81 18.57 13.58
N PRO A 200 -29.75 17.91 12.88
CA PRO A 200 -29.49 16.67 12.16
C PRO A 200 -28.78 16.88 10.80
N ILE A 201 -28.45 18.11 10.40
CA ILE A 201 -27.97 18.41 9.04
C ILE A 201 -26.48 18.09 8.84
N ASN A 202 -25.70 17.97 9.91
CA ASN A 202 -24.32 17.46 9.83
C ASN A 202 -24.23 15.93 9.89
N ASN A 203 -25.37 15.24 9.97
CA ASN A 203 -25.47 13.79 9.96
C ASN A 203 -26.37 13.38 8.79
N VAL A 204 -25.79 12.65 7.83
CA VAL A 204 -26.46 11.97 6.70
C VAL A 204 -26.53 12.78 5.39
N ASN A 205 -25.64 12.42 4.47
CA ASN A 205 -25.76 12.72 3.05
C ASN A 205 -26.91 11.87 2.46
N LEU A 206 -28.06 12.51 2.22
CA LEU A 206 -29.34 11.88 1.85
C LEU A 206 -29.40 11.32 0.41
N ASN A 207 -28.34 11.45 -0.39
CA ASN A 207 -28.34 11.00 -1.78
C ASN A 207 -27.87 9.54 -1.99
N ALA A 208 -27.68 8.76 -0.91
CA ALA A 208 -27.16 7.38 -0.98
C ALA A 208 -28.11 6.30 -0.41
N MET A 209 -29.43 6.50 -0.44
CA MET A 209 -30.39 5.44 -0.05
C MET A 209 -31.24 4.96 -1.22
N GLY A 210 -30.69 4.04 -2.00
CA GLY A 210 -31.44 3.14 -2.89
C GLY A 210 -31.52 1.72 -2.30
N SER A 211 -32.69 1.08 -2.41
CA SER A 211 -33.04 -0.36 -2.27
C SER A 211 -32.48 -1.22 -1.11
N SER A 212 -31.61 -0.73 -0.24
CA SER A 212 -30.96 -1.50 0.83
C SER A 212 -31.77 -1.56 2.13
N ALA A 213 -32.68 -0.60 2.36
CA ALA A 213 -33.54 -0.55 3.54
C ALA A 213 -34.56 -1.70 3.62
N LYS A 214 -35.06 -2.18 2.46
CA LYS A 214 -35.98 -3.34 2.42
C LYS A 214 -35.27 -4.65 2.75
N ILE A 215 -33.99 -4.77 2.40
CA ILE A 215 -33.19 -5.99 2.60
C ILE A 215 -32.74 -6.11 4.05
N LEU A 216 -32.37 -4.99 4.70
CA LEU A 216 -32.04 -4.97 6.12
C LEU A 216 -33.24 -5.31 7.00
N LYS A 217 -34.42 -4.77 6.68
CA LYS A 217 -35.66 -5.06 7.42
C LYS A 217 -36.10 -6.53 7.27
N ALA A 218 -35.89 -7.12 6.09
CA ALA A 218 -36.15 -8.55 5.86
C ALA A 218 -35.16 -9.46 6.61
N LYS A 219 -33.87 -9.10 6.65
CA LYS A 219 -32.85 -9.86 7.39
C LYS A 219 -33.05 -9.81 8.89
N GLU A 220 -33.47 -8.67 9.42
CA GLU A 220 -33.76 -8.48 10.85
C GLU A 220 -34.99 -9.29 11.30
N ALA A 221 -36.04 -9.34 10.47
CA ALA A 221 -37.21 -10.18 10.71
C ALA A 221 -36.88 -11.68 10.72
N VAL A 222 -35.99 -12.13 9.81
CA VAL A 222 -35.53 -13.53 9.75
C VAL A 222 -34.64 -13.88 10.93
N ALA A 223 -33.79 -12.96 11.38
CA ALA A 223 -32.95 -13.15 12.58
C ALA A 223 -33.81 -13.28 13.85
N ARG A 224 -34.89 -12.50 13.95
CA ARG A 224 -35.83 -12.55 15.08
C ARG A 224 -36.62 -13.86 15.11
N ALA A 225 -37.12 -14.32 13.96
CA ALA A 225 -37.80 -15.62 13.84
C ALA A 225 -36.87 -16.81 14.16
N ARG A 226 -35.56 -16.68 13.88
CA ARG A 226 -34.55 -17.70 14.19
C ARG A 226 -34.19 -17.71 15.69
N ALA A 227 -34.14 -16.53 16.32
CA ALA A 227 -33.93 -16.38 17.75
C ALA A 227 -35.10 -16.95 18.57
N GLU A 228 -36.34 -16.71 18.16
CA GLU A 228 -37.53 -17.28 18.79
C GLU A 228 -37.61 -18.81 18.67
N ARG A 229 -37.16 -19.37 17.53
CA ARG A 229 -37.01 -20.84 17.36
C ARG A 229 -35.94 -21.44 18.26
N SER A 230 -34.84 -20.73 18.48
CA SER A 230 -33.76 -21.18 19.37
C SER A 230 -34.12 -21.10 20.86
N ALA A 231 -35.03 -20.20 21.24
CA ALA A 231 -35.52 -20.06 22.62
C ALA A 231 -36.52 -21.16 23.04
N GLN A 232 -37.16 -21.83 22.08
CA GLN A 232 -38.09 -22.94 22.36
C GLN A 232 -37.41 -24.33 22.43
N GLN A 233 -36.12 -24.45 22.09
CA GLN A 233 -35.39 -25.72 22.10
C GLN A 233 -34.52 -25.96 23.36
N THR A 234 -34.58 -25.09 24.37
CA THR A 234 -33.76 -25.19 25.61
C THR A 234 -34.54 -25.63 26.86
N LYS A 235 -35.54 -26.52 26.69
CA LYS A 235 -36.02 -27.40 27.77
C LYS A 235 -35.73 -28.86 27.38
N GLY A 236 -34.50 -29.30 27.62
CA GLY A 236 -34.11 -30.69 27.42
C GLY A 236 -32.61 -30.94 27.57
N SER A 237 -32.25 -31.63 28.65
CA SER A 237 -31.00 -32.35 28.93
C SER A 237 -29.68 -31.58 28.94
N ALA A 238 -29.16 -31.45 30.17
CA ALA A 238 -27.75 -31.27 30.49
C ALA A 238 -26.95 -32.53 30.17
N SER A 239 -25.72 -32.37 29.67
CA SER A 239 -24.50 -33.05 30.16
C SER A 239 -23.29 -32.82 29.25
N LYS A 240 -22.10 -32.86 29.89
CA LYS A 240 -20.73 -32.91 29.33
C LYS A 240 -20.08 -31.59 28.87
N ALA A 241 -19.52 -30.90 29.85
CA ALA A 241 -18.32 -30.10 29.68
C ALA A 241 -17.09 -30.98 30.00
N LEU A 242 -16.05 -30.96 29.16
CA LEU A 242 -14.65 -31.15 29.57
C LEU A 242 -13.68 -30.72 28.44
N LEU A 243 -12.81 -29.77 28.80
CA LEU A 243 -11.39 -29.57 28.41
C LEU A 243 -10.98 -29.23 26.96
N SER A 244 -10.37 -28.05 26.82
CA SER A 244 -9.09 -27.88 26.09
C SER A 244 -8.49 -26.51 26.43
N GLU A 245 -7.47 -26.51 27.28
CA GLU A 245 -6.54 -25.39 27.47
C GLU A 245 -5.67 -25.21 26.22
N LYS A 246 -5.52 -23.98 25.74
CA LYS A 246 -4.51 -23.61 24.75
C LYS A 246 -3.48 -22.68 25.38
N SER A 247 -2.23 -23.12 25.30
CA SER A 247 -1.01 -22.48 25.77
C SER A 247 -0.75 -21.14 25.08
N LYS A 248 -0.27 -20.19 25.88
CA LYS A 248 0.22 -18.86 25.48
C LYS A 248 1.48 -19.01 24.63
N SER A 249 1.48 -18.47 23.42
CA SER A 249 2.70 -18.15 22.67
C SER A 249 2.97 -16.65 22.72
N THR A 250 4.22 -16.33 23.02
CA THR A 250 4.78 -14.99 23.23
C THR A 250 4.67 -14.15 21.95
N THR A 251 3.94 -13.05 22.02
CA THR A 251 3.77 -12.12 20.90
C THR A 251 4.98 -11.21 20.79
N VAL A 252 5.82 -11.43 19.78
CA VAL A 252 6.84 -10.47 19.35
C VAL A 252 6.12 -9.33 18.61
N SER A 253 6.28 -8.10 19.09
CA SER A 253 5.72 -6.89 18.49
C SER A 253 6.35 -6.63 17.11
N HIS A 254 5.71 -7.10 16.04
CA HIS A 254 5.93 -6.54 14.71
C HIS A 254 5.17 -5.21 14.62
N GLN A 255 5.88 -4.10 14.48
CA GLN A 255 5.26 -2.88 13.96
C GLN A 255 4.67 -3.18 12.58
N PRO A 256 3.45 -2.74 12.26
CA PRO A 256 2.89 -2.93 10.93
C PRO A 256 3.76 -2.18 9.93
N THR A 257 4.45 -2.92 9.06
CA THR A 257 5.14 -2.31 7.92
C THR A 257 4.09 -1.68 7.03
N LYS A 258 4.18 -0.37 6.79
CA LYS A 258 3.26 0.34 5.87
C LYS A 258 3.31 -0.36 4.51
N HIS A 259 2.15 -0.66 3.93
CA HIS A 259 2.07 -1.33 2.63
C HIS A 259 2.59 -0.40 1.53
N VAL A 260 3.62 -0.82 0.80
CA VAL A 260 4.19 -0.03 -0.30
C VAL A 260 3.17 0.04 -1.44
N PRO A 261 2.82 1.24 -1.94
CA PRO A 261 1.85 1.36 -3.01
C PRO A 261 2.38 0.75 -4.32
N PHE A 262 1.49 0.24 -5.17
CA PHE A 262 1.88 -0.50 -6.39
C PHE A 262 2.66 0.36 -7.40
N ASN A 263 2.46 1.68 -7.36
CA ASN A 263 3.10 2.69 -8.19
C ASN A 263 4.33 3.33 -7.52
N ALA A 264 4.86 2.77 -6.42
CA ALA A 264 6.07 3.27 -5.80
C ALA A 264 7.28 3.21 -6.77
N ALA A 265 7.97 4.34 -6.89
CA ALA A 265 9.23 4.46 -7.58
C ALA A 265 10.36 3.80 -6.78
N ARG A 266 11.52 3.61 -7.41
CA ARG A 266 12.74 3.12 -6.75
C ARG A 266 13.50 4.21 -5.98
N HIS A 267 13.05 5.45 -6.08
CA HIS A 267 13.66 6.60 -5.43
C HIS A 267 12.69 7.22 -4.43
N THR A 268 13.22 7.83 -3.38
CA THR A 268 12.44 8.55 -2.36
C THR A 268 11.99 9.91 -2.87
N THR A 269 10.98 10.48 -2.21
CA THR A 269 10.47 11.85 -2.50
C THR A 269 11.51 12.94 -2.23
N GLY A 270 12.54 12.65 -1.43
CA GLY A 270 13.57 13.61 -1.03
C GLY A 270 13.13 14.61 0.04
N LEU A 271 11.87 14.57 0.50
CA LEU A 271 11.34 15.52 1.49
C LEU A 271 12.07 15.44 2.83
N ALA A 272 12.39 14.24 3.31
CA ALA A 272 13.19 14.08 4.54
C ALA A 272 14.56 14.77 4.42
N ALA A 273 15.28 14.55 3.31
CA ALA A 273 16.57 15.19 3.07
C ALA A 273 16.47 16.70 2.87
N ALA A 274 15.42 17.17 2.17
CA ALA A 274 15.17 18.59 1.96
C ALA A 274 14.84 19.29 3.29
N SER A 275 14.02 18.66 4.13
CA SER A 275 13.67 19.20 5.45
C SER A 275 14.83 19.20 6.44
N PHE A 276 15.77 18.26 6.29
CA PHE A 276 17.00 18.24 7.09
C PHE A 276 17.95 19.38 6.72
N THR A 277 17.91 19.83 5.46
CA THR A 277 18.86 20.82 4.92
C THR A 277 18.30 22.24 4.82
N SER A 278 16.96 22.40 4.88
CA SER A 278 16.29 23.69 4.76
C SER A 278 15.61 24.08 6.07
N THR A 279 15.88 25.29 6.54
CA THR A 279 15.22 25.89 7.72
C THR A 279 13.78 26.35 7.44
N GLY A 280 13.37 26.41 6.17
CA GLY A 280 12.02 26.82 5.75
C GLY A 280 11.05 25.68 5.45
N LEU A 281 11.50 24.43 5.52
CA LEU A 281 10.66 23.25 5.34
C LEU A 281 10.38 22.60 6.69
N THR A 282 9.18 22.04 6.85
CA THR A 282 8.83 21.27 8.04
C THR A 282 9.68 20.00 8.12
N PRO A 283 10.26 19.67 9.29
CA PRO A 283 11.08 18.48 9.46
C PRO A 283 10.25 17.21 9.19
N HIS A 284 10.60 16.49 8.12
CA HIS A 284 10.04 15.20 7.76
C HIS A 284 10.99 14.09 8.21
N THR A 285 10.51 13.19 9.06
CA THR A 285 11.30 12.08 9.61
C THR A 285 11.18 10.78 8.80
N GLU A 286 10.25 10.70 7.86
CA GLU A 286 9.97 9.49 7.08
C GLU A 286 10.53 9.58 5.64
N ALA A 287 11.23 8.52 5.22
CA ALA A 287 11.73 8.38 3.85
C ALA A 287 10.69 7.67 2.97
N GLU A 288 9.71 8.41 2.48
CA GLU A 288 8.68 7.87 1.59
C GLU A 288 9.19 7.68 0.15
N LEU A 289 8.80 6.56 -0.47
CA LEU A 289 9.05 6.32 -1.90
C LEU A 289 8.17 7.23 -2.74
N ALA A 290 8.74 7.87 -3.77
CA ALA A 290 7.96 8.70 -4.68
C ALA A 290 6.94 7.85 -5.44
N THR A 291 5.70 8.31 -5.60
CA THR A 291 4.69 7.63 -6.41
C THR A 291 4.81 8.03 -7.88
N LEU A 292 4.91 7.06 -8.79
CA LEU A 292 4.86 7.29 -10.23
C LEU A 292 3.43 7.68 -10.64
N SER A 293 3.33 8.59 -11.62
CA SER A 293 2.06 8.84 -12.30
C SER A 293 1.57 7.59 -13.01
N ASP A 294 0.25 7.43 -13.14
CA ASP A 294 -0.35 6.25 -13.76
C ASP A 294 0.17 6.03 -15.19
N GLU A 295 0.31 7.12 -15.96
CA GLU A 295 0.90 7.09 -17.29
C GLU A 295 2.35 6.57 -17.29
N GLN A 296 3.22 7.15 -16.46
CA GLN A 296 4.62 6.70 -16.36
C GLN A 296 4.75 5.27 -15.86
N TYR A 297 3.83 4.85 -15.01
CA TYR A 297 3.78 3.48 -14.52
C TYR A 297 3.40 2.49 -15.61
N MET A 298 2.37 2.81 -16.39
CA MET A 298 1.84 1.97 -17.48
C MET A 298 2.78 1.90 -18.68
N LEU A 299 3.39 3.03 -19.04
CA LEU A 299 4.31 3.16 -20.18
C LEU A 299 5.67 2.51 -19.93
N LYS A 300 5.87 1.87 -18.78
CA LYS A 300 7.05 1.06 -18.52
C LYS A 300 6.88 -0.32 -19.14
N ARG A 301 7.91 -0.78 -19.86
CA ARG A 301 7.93 -2.09 -20.51
C ARG A 301 7.55 -3.24 -19.57
N GLY A 302 6.86 -4.25 -20.11
CA GLY A 302 6.49 -5.48 -19.41
C GLY A 302 5.33 -5.35 -18.41
N ARG A 303 4.75 -4.16 -18.23
CA ARG A 303 3.61 -3.94 -17.32
C ARG A 303 2.29 -4.36 -17.96
N VAL A 304 2.03 -3.86 -19.16
CA VAL A 304 0.85 -4.21 -19.96
C VAL A 304 1.25 -5.35 -20.90
N LYS A 305 0.78 -6.57 -20.60
CA LYS A 305 1.08 -7.77 -21.40
C LYS A 305 0.03 -8.07 -22.46
N GLU A 306 -1.13 -7.43 -22.36
CA GLU A 306 -2.25 -7.62 -23.27
C GLU A 306 -1.96 -6.88 -24.59
N LYS A 307 -2.15 -7.57 -25.72
CA LYS A 307 -1.86 -7.04 -27.06
C LYS A 307 -3.00 -6.13 -27.51
N GLY A 308 -2.67 -5.07 -28.25
CA GLY A 308 -3.68 -4.20 -28.87
C GLY A 308 -4.11 -4.69 -30.25
N TYR A 309 -5.33 -4.36 -30.66
CA TYR A 309 -5.83 -4.66 -32.01
C TYR A 309 -6.44 -3.41 -32.64
N ALA A 310 -5.98 -3.08 -33.85
CA ALA A 310 -6.47 -1.92 -34.61
C ALA A 310 -6.65 -2.28 -36.08
N ARG A 311 -7.53 -1.57 -36.77
CA ARG A 311 -7.76 -1.67 -38.22
C ARG A 311 -7.57 -0.32 -38.87
N ILE A 312 -6.71 -0.27 -39.87
CA ILE A 312 -6.54 0.89 -40.74
C ILE A 312 -7.37 0.63 -41.99
N SER A 313 -8.41 1.44 -42.21
CA SER A 313 -9.19 1.42 -43.44
C SER A 313 -8.57 2.38 -44.45
N THR A 314 -8.10 1.86 -45.58
CA THR A 314 -7.46 2.65 -46.63
C THR A 314 -8.33 2.74 -47.90
N THR A 315 -7.88 3.51 -48.89
CA THR A 315 -8.51 3.53 -50.22
C THR A 315 -8.38 2.20 -50.96
N MET A 316 -7.33 1.42 -50.68
CA MET A 316 -7.04 0.14 -51.35
C MET A 316 -7.59 -1.09 -50.60
N GLY A 317 -8.13 -0.90 -49.40
CA GLY A 317 -8.65 -1.98 -48.55
C GLY A 317 -8.33 -1.79 -47.07
N ASP A 318 -8.70 -2.76 -46.25
CA ASP A 318 -8.46 -2.73 -44.81
C ASP A 318 -7.17 -3.48 -44.43
N LEU A 319 -6.50 -2.98 -43.39
CA LEU A 319 -5.31 -3.60 -42.78
C LEU A 319 -5.55 -3.80 -41.29
N ASN A 320 -5.53 -5.05 -40.84
CA ASN A 320 -5.63 -5.40 -39.43
C ASN A 320 -4.23 -5.47 -38.80
N LEU A 321 -4.08 -4.87 -37.63
CA LEU A 321 -2.82 -4.71 -36.91
C LEU A 321 -2.91 -5.33 -35.51
N GLU A 322 -1.87 -6.07 -35.15
CA GLU A 322 -1.55 -6.50 -33.80
C GLU A 322 -0.49 -5.54 -33.23
N LEU A 323 -0.81 -4.89 -32.12
CA LEU A 323 0.05 -3.95 -31.43
C LEU A 323 0.68 -4.61 -30.21
N GLN A 324 2.00 -4.47 -30.06
CA GLN A 324 2.80 -5.16 -29.05
C GLN A 324 3.20 -4.20 -27.91
N THR A 325 2.25 -3.96 -27.01
CA THR A 325 2.41 -3.10 -25.82
C THR A 325 3.46 -3.56 -24.84
N GLU A 326 3.72 -4.86 -24.74
CA GLU A 326 4.67 -5.41 -23.76
C GLU A 326 6.08 -4.86 -23.98
N TYR A 327 6.48 -4.78 -25.25
CA TYR A 327 7.84 -4.39 -25.66
C TYR A 327 7.94 -2.91 -26.02
N ALA A 328 6.92 -2.35 -26.69
CA ALA A 328 6.90 -0.97 -27.15
C ALA A 328 5.66 -0.18 -26.65
N PRO A 329 5.49 -0.03 -25.32
CA PRO A 329 4.30 0.58 -24.75
C PRO A 329 4.15 2.05 -25.14
N LYS A 330 5.23 2.85 -25.23
CA LYS A 330 5.13 4.27 -25.60
C LYS A 330 4.71 4.42 -27.07
N ALA A 331 5.29 3.64 -27.97
CA ALA A 331 4.93 3.69 -29.38
C ALA A 331 3.46 3.28 -29.61
N VAL A 332 3.00 2.20 -28.96
CA VAL A 332 1.61 1.73 -29.06
C VAL A 332 0.64 2.74 -28.45
N TRP A 333 0.96 3.30 -27.28
CA TRP A 333 0.14 4.34 -26.64
C TRP A 333 -0.04 5.54 -27.55
N ASN A 334 1.06 6.04 -28.12
CA ASN A 334 1.04 7.15 -29.05
C ASN A 334 0.16 6.85 -30.27
N PHE A 335 0.31 5.68 -30.89
CA PHE A 335 -0.48 5.28 -32.06
C PHE A 335 -1.98 5.19 -31.74
N ILE A 336 -2.36 4.52 -30.65
CA ILE A 336 -3.76 4.38 -30.21
C ILE A 336 -4.39 5.75 -29.93
N HIS A 337 -3.71 6.62 -29.19
CA HIS A 337 -4.27 7.92 -28.83
C HIS A 337 -4.39 8.86 -30.03
N LEU A 338 -3.43 8.84 -30.96
CA LEU A 338 -3.53 9.58 -32.22
C LEU A 338 -4.68 9.06 -33.08
N ALA A 339 -4.87 7.74 -33.14
CA ALA A 339 -5.99 7.13 -33.84
C ALA A 339 -7.35 7.53 -33.22
N LYS A 340 -7.50 7.48 -31.89
CA LYS A 340 -8.72 7.95 -31.20
C LYS A 340 -9.04 9.42 -31.44
N LYS A 341 -8.02 10.28 -31.55
CA LYS A 341 -8.18 11.69 -31.91
C LYS A 341 -8.57 11.91 -33.38
N GLY A 342 -8.56 10.86 -34.21
CA GLY A 342 -8.79 10.98 -35.65
C GLY A 342 -7.61 11.60 -36.40
N TYR A 343 -6.41 11.62 -35.82
CA TYR A 343 -5.23 12.28 -36.39
C TYR A 343 -4.78 11.66 -37.72
N TYR A 344 -5.05 10.37 -37.92
CA TYR A 344 -4.71 9.63 -39.14
C TYR A 344 -5.80 9.68 -40.23
N LYS A 345 -6.90 10.41 -40.00
CA LYS A 345 -7.98 10.54 -40.98
C LYS A 345 -7.53 11.37 -42.19
N ASP A 346 -7.80 10.84 -43.39
CA ASP A 346 -7.41 11.38 -44.69
C ASP A 346 -5.89 11.56 -44.90
N VAL A 347 -5.07 10.91 -44.07
CA VAL A 347 -3.61 10.97 -44.17
C VAL A 347 -3.11 10.08 -45.32
N ILE A 348 -2.20 10.61 -46.14
CA ILE A 348 -1.63 9.91 -47.28
C ILE A 348 -0.38 9.09 -46.93
N PHE A 349 -0.15 8.01 -47.67
CA PHE A 349 1.15 7.36 -47.73
C PHE A 349 2.04 8.11 -48.72
N HIS A 350 2.92 8.97 -48.19
CA HIS A 350 3.74 9.88 -49.00
C HIS A 350 4.97 9.21 -49.62
N ARG A 351 5.34 8.00 -49.18
CA ARG A 351 6.50 7.28 -49.70
C ARG A 351 6.22 5.77 -49.76
N ASN A 352 6.41 5.19 -50.93
CA ASN A 352 6.21 3.76 -51.20
C ASN A 352 7.40 3.23 -52.01
N ILE A 353 8.14 2.27 -51.46
CA ILE A 353 9.28 1.63 -52.14
C ILE A 353 9.00 0.14 -52.24
N LYS A 354 8.76 -0.32 -53.48
CA LYS A 354 8.51 -1.73 -53.80
C LYS A 354 9.61 -2.64 -53.25
N GLY A 355 9.24 -3.72 -52.59
CA GLY A 355 10.17 -4.66 -51.97
C GLY A 355 10.92 -4.12 -50.74
N PHE A 356 10.59 -2.91 -50.26
CA PHE A 356 11.22 -2.33 -49.07
C PHE A 356 10.18 -2.01 -48.01
N MET A 357 9.50 -0.86 -48.11
CA MET A 357 8.49 -0.43 -47.14
C MET A 357 7.58 0.67 -47.72
N ILE A 358 6.46 0.86 -47.05
CA ILE A 358 5.54 1.98 -47.27
C ILE A 358 5.44 2.81 -45.99
N GLN A 359 5.58 4.13 -46.13
CA GLN A 359 5.65 5.09 -45.01
C GLN A 359 4.46 6.06 -45.06
N GLY A 360 3.87 6.28 -43.89
CA GLY A 360 2.71 7.15 -43.68
C GLY A 360 2.73 7.81 -42.30
N GLY A 361 1.58 8.37 -41.91
CA GLY A 361 1.42 9.00 -40.58
C GLY A 361 1.91 10.45 -40.48
N ASP A 362 2.09 11.14 -41.61
CA ASP A 362 2.33 12.59 -41.68
C ASP A 362 1.09 13.31 -42.23
N PRO A 363 0.34 14.07 -41.40
CA PRO A 363 -0.84 14.81 -41.87
C PRO A 363 -0.52 15.87 -42.92
N THR A 364 0.71 16.39 -42.94
CA THR A 364 1.11 17.39 -43.94
C THR A 364 1.38 16.77 -45.31
N GLY A 365 1.59 15.44 -45.37
CA GLY A 365 1.95 14.72 -46.59
C GLY A 365 3.33 15.07 -47.16
N THR A 366 4.13 15.89 -46.47
CA THR A 366 5.46 16.32 -46.92
C THR A 366 6.57 15.31 -46.64
N GLY A 367 6.32 14.38 -45.69
CA GLY A 367 7.29 13.42 -45.17
C GLY A 367 8.18 13.97 -44.07
N ARG A 368 8.06 15.25 -43.71
CA ARG A 368 8.85 15.89 -42.64
C ARG A 368 8.04 16.24 -41.41
N GLY A 369 6.70 16.26 -41.51
CA GLY A 369 5.80 16.64 -40.43
C GLY A 369 5.46 15.48 -39.49
N GLY A 370 4.56 15.74 -38.55
CA GLY A 370 4.09 14.75 -37.59
C GLY A 370 4.49 15.09 -36.15
N GLU A 371 3.52 14.99 -35.25
CA GLU A 371 3.69 15.25 -33.82
C GLU A 371 3.19 14.05 -33.01
N SER A 372 3.86 13.78 -31.88
CA SER A 372 3.39 12.76 -30.95
C SER A 372 2.21 13.27 -30.13
N ILE A 373 1.54 12.37 -29.40
CA ILE A 373 0.48 12.73 -28.46
C ILE A 373 0.94 13.70 -27.37
N TRP A 374 2.24 13.70 -27.04
CA TRP A 374 2.84 14.56 -26.02
C TRP A 374 3.34 15.90 -26.57
N GLY A 375 3.21 16.15 -27.88
CA GLY A 375 3.74 17.35 -28.56
C GLY A 375 5.27 17.42 -28.62
N LYS A 376 5.97 16.35 -28.23
CA LYS A 376 7.44 16.24 -28.24
C LYS A 376 7.85 14.86 -28.73
N ASN A 377 9.04 14.73 -29.29
CA ASN A 377 9.55 13.43 -29.70
C ASN A 377 9.76 12.52 -28.47
N PHE A 378 9.58 11.21 -28.66
CA PHE A 378 9.74 10.21 -27.60
C PHE A 378 10.84 9.20 -27.91
N ASP A 379 11.31 8.54 -26.85
CA ASP A 379 12.44 7.62 -26.88
C ASP A 379 12.22 6.40 -27.78
N ASP A 380 13.31 5.83 -28.29
CA ASP A 380 13.28 4.56 -29.00
C ASP A 380 13.16 3.37 -28.03
N GLU A 381 12.39 2.35 -28.43
CA GLU A 381 12.09 1.19 -27.60
C GLU A 381 12.67 -0.13 -28.18
N PHE A 382 14.00 -0.31 -28.16
CA PHE A 382 14.66 -1.49 -28.77
C PHE A 382 14.76 -2.76 -27.90
N ASP A 383 14.57 -2.67 -26.58
CA ASP A 383 14.70 -3.81 -25.65
C ASP A 383 13.53 -4.81 -25.81
N GLY A 384 13.66 -5.73 -26.75
CA GLY A 384 12.70 -6.81 -26.97
C GLY A 384 13.18 -7.82 -28.01
N PRO A 385 12.45 -8.93 -28.20
CA PRO A 385 12.73 -9.91 -29.24
C PRO A 385 12.27 -9.43 -30.63
N LEU A 386 11.62 -8.27 -30.71
CA LEU A 386 11.00 -7.76 -31.93
C LEU A 386 12.06 -7.28 -32.92
N LYS A 387 12.02 -7.86 -34.11
CA LYS A 387 12.93 -7.57 -35.22
C LYS A 387 12.13 -7.45 -36.51
N HIS A 388 12.73 -6.81 -37.50
CA HIS A 388 12.18 -6.69 -38.85
C HIS A 388 12.45 -7.97 -39.66
N ASP A 389 11.99 -9.12 -39.17
CA ASP A 389 12.30 -10.42 -39.77
C ASP A 389 11.18 -10.92 -40.69
N ALA A 390 10.02 -10.25 -40.70
CA ALA A 390 8.85 -10.66 -41.45
C ALA A 390 8.27 -9.53 -42.31
N ARG A 391 7.50 -9.92 -43.34
CA ARG A 391 6.63 -8.98 -44.07
C ARG A 391 5.49 -8.54 -43.15
N GLY A 392 5.10 -7.28 -43.24
CA GLY A 392 4.02 -6.70 -42.45
C GLY A 392 4.44 -6.23 -41.06
N THR A 393 5.73 -6.19 -40.74
CA THR A 393 6.23 -5.55 -39.51
C THR A 393 5.94 -4.04 -39.54
N LEU A 394 5.42 -3.53 -38.44
CA LEU A 394 5.05 -2.12 -38.25
C LEU A 394 6.05 -1.44 -37.30
N SER A 395 6.65 -0.35 -37.77
CA SER A 395 7.73 0.33 -37.06
C SER A 395 7.62 1.86 -37.15
N MET A 396 8.11 2.55 -36.12
CA MET A 396 8.16 4.01 -36.09
C MET A 396 9.25 4.57 -37.02
N ALA A 397 8.90 5.58 -37.80
CA ALA A 397 9.88 6.35 -38.56
C ALA A 397 10.52 7.41 -37.65
N ASN A 398 11.84 7.56 -37.76
CA ASN A 398 12.61 8.51 -36.96
C ASN A 398 13.68 9.21 -37.82
N LYS A 399 14.25 10.29 -37.28
CA LYS A 399 15.32 11.10 -37.91
C LYS A 399 16.66 10.94 -37.18
N GLY A 400 16.76 9.94 -36.30
CA GLY A 400 17.86 9.76 -35.36
C GLY A 400 17.37 9.15 -34.04
N LYS A 401 18.29 8.95 -33.10
CA LYS A 401 17.99 8.34 -31.80
C LYS A 401 16.97 9.19 -31.03
N ASN A 402 15.94 8.55 -30.46
CA ASN A 402 14.89 9.15 -29.64
C ASN A 402 14.09 10.26 -30.34
N THR A 403 13.87 10.14 -31.65
CA THR A 403 13.13 11.13 -32.44
C THR A 403 11.79 10.61 -32.97
N ASN A 404 11.16 9.67 -32.28
CA ASN A 404 9.86 9.14 -32.69
C ASN A 404 8.76 10.20 -32.57
N SER A 405 7.83 10.20 -33.54
CA SER A 405 6.74 11.19 -33.65
C SER A 405 5.42 10.48 -33.98
N SER A 406 4.70 10.85 -35.05
CA SER A 406 3.49 10.15 -35.53
C SER A 406 3.74 9.23 -36.73
N GLN A 407 4.87 9.40 -37.41
CA GLN A 407 5.15 8.69 -38.65
C GLN A 407 5.52 7.22 -38.39
N PHE A 408 5.00 6.34 -39.23
CA PHE A 408 5.28 4.92 -39.18
C PHE A 408 5.44 4.34 -40.58
N PHE A 409 6.05 3.17 -40.67
CA PHE A 409 6.16 2.43 -41.92
C PHE A 409 5.82 0.95 -41.73
N ILE A 410 5.37 0.34 -42.82
CA ILE A 410 5.06 -1.09 -42.93
C ILE A 410 6.10 -1.72 -43.86
N ALA A 411 6.77 -2.76 -43.39
CA ALA A 411 7.79 -3.45 -44.16
C ALA A 411 7.16 -4.47 -45.15
N TYR A 412 7.64 -4.50 -46.39
CA TYR A 412 7.22 -5.48 -47.39
C TYR A 412 8.07 -6.78 -47.35
N ARG A 413 9.22 -6.76 -46.68
CA ARG A 413 10.12 -7.91 -46.51
C ARG A 413 10.83 -7.83 -45.17
N ALA A 414 11.62 -8.85 -44.86
CA ALA A 414 12.59 -8.78 -43.76
C ALA A 414 13.66 -7.70 -44.03
N LEU A 415 13.87 -6.80 -43.08
CA LEU A 415 14.78 -5.65 -43.14
C LEU A 415 15.76 -5.65 -41.96
N PRO A 416 16.71 -6.60 -41.89
CA PRO A 416 17.58 -6.76 -40.72
C PRO A 416 18.48 -5.54 -40.45
N HIS A 417 18.76 -4.70 -41.46
CA HIS A 417 19.56 -3.48 -41.32
C HIS A 417 18.86 -2.32 -40.58
N LEU A 418 17.55 -2.44 -40.35
CA LEU A 418 16.72 -1.50 -39.58
C LEU A 418 16.56 -1.93 -38.11
N ASN A 419 17.04 -3.13 -37.75
CA ASN A 419 17.02 -3.61 -36.37
C ASN A 419 17.84 -2.68 -35.47
N ASN A 420 17.34 -2.42 -34.26
CA ASN A 420 17.91 -1.49 -33.27
C ASN A 420 18.06 -0.02 -33.75
N LYS A 421 17.41 0.34 -34.86
CA LYS A 421 17.33 1.72 -35.34
C LYS A 421 15.92 2.26 -35.32
N HIS A 422 14.93 1.42 -35.61
CA HIS A 422 13.51 1.77 -35.59
C HIS A 422 12.76 0.92 -34.58
N THR A 423 11.89 1.57 -33.81
CA THR A 423 11.06 0.90 -32.80
C THR A 423 9.97 0.09 -33.51
N VAL A 424 10.02 -1.24 -33.36
CA VAL A 424 8.97 -2.14 -33.81
C VAL A 424 7.87 -2.16 -32.75
N PHE A 425 6.65 -1.83 -33.13
CA PHE A 425 5.53 -1.74 -32.17
C PHE A 425 4.31 -2.57 -32.57
N GLY A 426 4.34 -3.22 -33.73
CA GLY A 426 3.27 -4.12 -34.14
C GLY A 426 3.57 -4.91 -35.40
N ARG A 427 2.58 -5.68 -35.85
CA ARG A 427 2.58 -6.43 -37.10
C ARG A 427 1.19 -6.49 -37.71
N ILE A 428 1.11 -6.68 -39.01
CA ILE A 428 -0.15 -6.97 -39.69
C ILE A 428 -0.60 -8.40 -39.31
N ILE A 429 -1.90 -8.54 -39.02
CA ILE A 429 -2.55 -9.84 -38.82
C ILE A 429 -3.14 -10.24 -40.16
N ASP A 430 -2.51 -11.21 -40.82
CA ASP A 430 -3.11 -11.88 -41.97
C ASP A 430 -3.97 -13.04 -41.46
N ASP A 431 -5.27 -12.98 -41.77
CA ASP A 431 -6.14 -14.16 -41.78
C ASP A 431 -5.65 -15.12 -42.90
N PRO A 432 -5.78 -16.45 -42.77
CA PRO A 432 -4.73 -17.39 -43.18
C PRO A 432 -4.63 -17.63 -44.70
N SER A 433 -3.92 -16.78 -45.44
CA SER A 433 -3.16 -17.13 -46.66
C SER A 433 -2.37 -15.91 -47.18
N PRO A 434 -1.29 -16.11 -47.95
CA PRO A 434 -0.07 -15.31 -47.85
C PRO A 434 -0.29 -13.90 -48.39
N SER A 435 0.06 -12.90 -47.58
CA SER A 435 0.06 -11.47 -47.89
C SER A 435 -1.32 -10.86 -48.13
N SER A 436 -1.78 -10.08 -47.15
CA SER A 436 -2.89 -9.13 -47.26
C SER A 436 -3.00 -8.59 -48.69
N THR A 437 -4.09 -8.93 -49.38
CA THR A 437 -4.37 -8.48 -50.75
C THR A 437 -4.19 -6.97 -50.88
N THR A 438 -4.58 -6.24 -49.83
CA THR A 438 -4.38 -4.80 -49.67
C THR A 438 -2.90 -4.41 -49.70
N LEU A 439 -2.05 -5.06 -48.91
CA LEU A 439 -0.62 -4.75 -48.83
C LEU A 439 0.10 -5.01 -50.17
N ASN A 440 -0.28 -6.08 -50.88
CA ASN A 440 0.22 -6.34 -52.22
C ASN A 440 -0.23 -5.29 -53.24
N ALA A 441 -1.50 -4.89 -53.18
CA ALA A 441 -2.03 -3.83 -54.04
C ALA A 441 -1.30 -2.50 -53.80
N MET A 442 -0.98 -2.20 -52.54
CA MET A 442 -0.20 -1.02 -52.17
C MET A 442 1.25 -1.12 -52.68
N GLU A 443 1.87 -2.29 -52.67
CA GLU A 443 3.24 -2.50 -53.17
C GLU A 443 3.36 -2.36 -54.69
N VAL A 444 2.34 -2.80 -55.44
CA VAL A 444 2.32 -2.77 -56.91
C VAL A 444 1.90 -1.41 -57.47
N ALA A 445 1.34 -0.52 -56.63
CA ALA A 445 0.89 0.80 -57.04
C ALA A 445 2.00 1.59 -57.75
N PRO A 446 1.69 2.29 -58.86
CA PRO A 446 2.67 3.07 -59.61
C PRO A 446 3.22 4.21 -58.74
N VAL A 447 4.53 4.37 -58.71
CA VAL A 447 5.24 5.40 -57.94
C VAL A 447 6.07 6.27 -58.87
N ASP A 448 6.23 7.54 -58.51
CA ASP A 448 7.18 8.44 -59.14
C ASP A 448 8.63 7.99 -58.82
N SER A 449 9.46 7.90 -59.85
CA SER A 449 10.84 7.41 -59.76
C SER A 449 11.76 8.33 -58.96
N THR A 450 11.45 9.64 -58.91
CA THR A 450 12.32 10.63 -58.24
C THR A 450 11.95 10.78 -56.77
N THR A 451 10.65 10.87 -56.45
CA THR A 451 10.17 11.14 -55.09
C THR A 451 9.73 9.89 -54.33
N ASN A 452 9.59 8.74 -55.01
CA ASN A 452 8.99 7.51 -54.47
C ASN A 452 7.57 7.71 -53.93
N ARG A 453 6.86 8.74 -54.40
CA ARG A 453 5.48 9.04 -54.03
C ARG A 453 4.52 8.25 -54.94
N PRO A 454 3.47 7.61 -54.41
CA PRO A 454 2.43 6.99 -55.23
C PRO A 454 1.78 8.00 -56.18
N VAL A 455 1.59 7.61 -57.45
CA VAL A 455 0.90 8.43 -58.46
C VAL A 455 -0.58 8.55 -58.12
N THR A 456 -1.19 7.43 -57.68
CA THR A 456 -2.51 7.43 -57.07
C THR A 456 -2.36 7.56 -55.56
N ASP A 457 -2.91 8.64 -54.99
CA ASP A 457 -2.83 8.87 -53.55
C ASP A 457 -3.52 7.73 -52.77
N ILE A 458 -2.72 6.96 -52.03
CA ILE A 458 -3.23 5.97 -51.09
C ILE A 458 -3.47 6.69 -49.76
N ARG A 459 -4.73 6.76 -49.33
CA ARG A 459 -5.13 7.51 -48.12
C ARG A 459 -5.71 6.58 -47.06
N ILE A 460 -5.49 6.93 -45.81
CA ILE A 460 -6.13 6.32 -44.64
C ILE A 460 -7.48 7.02 -44.46
N LYS A 461 -8.57 6.29 -44.64
CA LYS A 461 -9.93 6.81 -44.42
C LYS A 461 -10.21 6.93 -42.93
N ASP A 462 -9.92 5.87 -42.19
CA ASP A 462 -10.17 5.81 -40.75
C ASP A 462 -9.26 4.78 -40.07
N VAL A 463 -9.06 4.93 -38.76
CA VAL A 463 -8.35 3.96 -37.92
C VAL A 463 -9.25 3.57 -36.76
N THR A 464 -9.83 2.38 -36.84
CA THR A 464 -10.69 1.82 -35.79
C THR A 464 -9.87 1.00 -34.82
N ILE A 465 -9.99 1.26 -33.51
CA ILE A 465 -9.36 0.44 -32.47
C ILE A 465 -10.38 -0.58 -31.99
N PHE A 466 -10.05 -1.87 -32.09
CA PHE A 466 -10.92 -2.95 -31.62
C PHE A 466 -10.69 -3.27 -30.15
N PHE A 467 -9.42 -3.27 -29.74
CA PHE A 467 -9.03 -3.63 -28.40
C PHE A 467 -7.95 -2.67 -27.92
N ASP A 468 -8.28 -1.89 -26.88
CA ASP A 468 -7.34 -1.01 -26.20
C ASP A 468 -6.83 -1.68 -24.91
N PRO A 469 -5.58 -2.17 -24.90
CA PRO A 469 -5.00 -2.86 -23.75
C PRO A 469 -4.76 -1.93 -22.56
N PHE A 470 -4.71 -0.61 -22.77
CA PHE A 470 -4.43 0.34 -21.71
C PHE A 470 -5.68 0.70 -20.89
N GLU A 471 -6.83 0.82 -21.56
CA GLU A 471 -8.11 1.03 -20.87
C GLU A 471 -8.48 -0.18 -20.02
N GLU A 472 -8.27 -1.40 -20.54
CA GLU A 472 -8.50 -2.62 -19.77
C GLU A 472 -7.59 -2.69 -18.54
N PHE A 473 -6.32 -2.32 -18.70
CA PHE A 473 -5.38 -2.26 -17.58
C PHE A 473 -5.85 -1.26 -16.51
N MET A 474 -6.28 -0.06 -16.90
CA MET A 474 -6.80 0.97 -15.99
C MET A 474 -8.07 0.51 -15.27
N ASN A 475 -9.01 -0.08 -16.01
CA ASN A 475 -10.24 -0.62 -15.44
C ASN A 475 -9.94 -1.73 -14.42
N LYS A 476 -8.98 -2.61 -14.73
CA LYS A 476 -8.52 -3.66 -13.82
C LYS A 476 -7.89 -3.08 -12.55
N GLN A 477 -7.06 -2.04 -12.65
CA GLN A 477 -6.51 -1.35 -11.48
C GLN A 477 -7.61 -0.68 -10.64
N ALA A 478 -8.55 0.01 -11.28
CA ALA A 478 -9.67 0.66 -10.61
C ALA A 478 -10.53 -0.36 -9.84
N THR A 479 -10.83 -1.52 -10.43
CA THR A 479 -11.58 -2.58 -9.73
C THR A 479 -10.81 -3.19 -8.55
N LEU A 480 -9.48 -3.32 -8.66
CA LEU A 480 -8.64 -3.77 -7.54
C LEU A 480 -8.64 -2.76 -6.39
N ASN A 481 -8.50 -1.47 -6.71
CA ASN A 481 -8.48 -0.37 -5.74
C ASN A 481 -9.85 -0.12 -5.09
N ALA A 482 -10.96 -0.32 -5.81
CA ALA A 482 -12.33 -0.14 -5.31
C ALA A 482 -12.84 -1.26 -4.38
N GLY A 483 -11.98 -2.16 -3.91
CA GLY A 483 -12.34 -3.21 -2.93
C GLY A 483 -12.42 -4.63 -3.49
N GLY A 484 -12.04 -4.86 -4.75
CA GLY A 484 -11.97 -6.20 -5.36
C GLY A 484 -10.74 -7.02 -4.95
N GLY A 485 -9.72 -6.39 -4.35
CA GLY A 485 -8.46 -7.04 -3.95
C GLY A 485 -8.67 -8.30 -3.12
N ILE A 486 -9.61 -8.31 -2.17
CA ILE A 486 -9.88 -9.46 -1.29
C ILE A 486 -10.49 -10.64 -2.05
N GLN A 487 -11.31 -10.40 -3.09
CA GLN A 487 -11.95 -11.47 -3.87
C GLN A 487 -11.05 -11.99 -4.99
N ALA A 488 -10.21 -11.13 -5.58
CA ALA A 488 -9.26 -11.53 -6.61
C ALA A 488 -8.05 -12.29 -6.03
N GLN A 489 -7.58 -11.90 -4.82
CA GLN A 489 -6.61 -12.71 -4.06
C GLN A 489 -7.23 -14.03 -3.62
N LYS A 490 -8.43 -14.05 -3.03
CA LYS A 490 -9.12 -15.32 -2.72
C LYS A 490 -9.23 -16.24 -3.93
N LYS A 491 -9.66 -15.75 -5.09
CA LYS A 491 -9.74 -16.59 -6.31
C LYS A 491 -8.37 -17.08 -6.82
N LYS A 492 -7.29 -16.33 -6.60
CA LYS A 492 -5.93 -16.77 -6.95
C LYS A 492 -5.36 -17.74 -5.92
N ASP A 493 -5.61 -17.50 -4.65
CA ASP A 493 -5.20 -18.33 -3.52
C ASP A 493 -5.98 -19.66 -3.53
N ASP A 494 -7.26 -19.64 -3.87
CA ASP A 494 -8.11 -20.83 -4.04
C ASP A 494 -7.62 -21.67 -5.23
N LYS A 495 -7.27 -21.05 -6.37
CA LYS A 495 -6.66 -21.74 -7.52
C LYS A 495 -5.24 -22.24 -7.26
N ALA A 496 -4.47 -21.53 -6.45
CA ALA A 496 -3.12 -21.97 -6.05
C ALA A 496 -3.21 -23.12 -5.04
N ALA A 497 -4.16 -23.08 -4.11
CA ALA A 497 -4.44 -24.16 -3.17
C ALA A 497 -4.95 -25.42 -3.88
N GLU A 498 -5.77 -25.27 -4.93
CA GLU A 498 -6.24 -26.38 -5.78
C GLU A 498 -5.06 -27.06 -6.52
N ASN A 499 -4.12 -26.28 -7.08
CA ASN A 499 -2.91 -26.84 -7.71
C ASN A 499 -1.95 -27.51 -6.70
N VAL A 500 -1.85 -27.00 -5.46
CA VAL A 500 -1.01 -27.60 -4.42
C VAL A 500 -1.59 -28.93 -3.91
N ASP A 501 -2.92 -29.06 -3.85
CA ASP A 501 -3.59 -30.32 -3.47
C ASP A 501 -3.44 -31.40 -4.56
N ASP A 502 -3.38 -31.02 -5.84
CA ASP A 502 -3.11 -31.94 -6.96
C ASP A 502 -1.65 -32.44 -6.98
N ASP A 503 -0.69 -31.60 -6.59
CA ASP A 503 0.74 -31.97 -6.47
C ASP A 503 1.01 -32.97 -5.30
N LEU A 504 0.06 -33.15 -4.39
CA LEU A 504 0.13 -34.10 -3.27
C LEU A 504 -0.38 -35.50 -3.63
N VAL A 505 -0.84 -35.72 -4.87
CA VAL A 505 -1.38 -36.99 -5.34
C VAL A 505 -0.42 -37.63 -6.35
N THR A 506 0.12 -38.80 -6.01
CA THR A 506 0.92 -39.58 -6.97
C THR A 506 0.03 -40.16 -8.08
N TRP A 507 0.60 -40.52 -9.23
CA TRP A 507 -0.08 -41.15 -10.38
C TRP A 507 -0.96 -42.37 -10.02
N THR A 508 -0.76 -42.99 -8.85
CA THR A 508 -1.57 -44.12 -8.34
C THR A 508 -2.72 -43.71 -7.41
N GLY A 509 -3.01 -42.41 -7.29
CA GLY A 509 -4.10 -41.87 -6.46
C GLY A 509 -3.79 -41.82 -4.95
N LYS A 510 -2.55 -42.12 -4.53
CA LYS A 510 -2.15 -42.09 -3.11
C LYS A 510 -1.59 -40.73 -2.72
N ARG A 511 -2.16 -40.15 -1.66
CA ARG A 511 -1.83 -38.84 -1.10
C ARG A 511 -0.58 -38.92 -0.21
N VAL A 512 0.42 -38.08 -0.44
CA VAL A 512 1.68 -38.06 0.35
C VAL A 512 1.46 -37.30 1.67
N ARG A 513 1.75 -37.93 2.81
CA ARG A 513 1.55 -37.32 4.13
C ARG A 513 2.83 -36.63 4.60
N GLY A 514 2.77 -35.31 4.80
CA GLY A 514 3.86 -34.48 5.33
C GLY A 514 4.20 -34.78 6.80
N LEU A 515 5.46 -34.53 7.16
CA LEU A 515 6.14 -34.93 8.40
C LEU A 515 6.08 -33.83 9.47
N ASP A 516 5.24 -33.97 10.49
CA ASP A 516 5.48 -33.43 11.83
C ASP A 516 4.65 -34.21 12.88
N GLY A 517 5.30 -34.75 13.91
CA GLY A 517 4.82 -35.95 14.63
C GLY A 517 4.48 -35.82 16.11
N SER A 518 3.78 -36.82 16.67
CA SER A 518 4.17 -37.55 17.89
C SER A 518 3.10 -38.60 18.33
N ARG A 519 3.54 -39.87 18.33
CA ARG A 519 3.27 -41.09 19.17
C ARG A 519 1.91 -41.25 19.88
N SER A 520 1.30 -42.45 19.97
CA SER A 520 1.77 -43.82 20.28
C SER A 520 0.74 -44.84 19.74
N SER A 521 0.86 -46.17 19.64
CA SER A 521 1.91 -47.19 19.72
C SER A 521 1.20 -48.50 19.32
N GLU A 522 1.71 -49.29 18.36
CA GLU A 522 1.77 -50.76 18.40
C GLU A 522 2.38 -51.34 17.12
N ALA A 523 3.06 -52.47 17.30
CA ALA A 523 4.23 -52.92 16.53
C ALA A 523 3.90 -53.83 15.33
N LYS A 524 4.74 -53.76 14.28
CA LYS A 524 5.66 -54.86 13.86
C LYS A 524 6.42 -54.52 12.55
N GLU A 525 7.70 -54.21 12.75
CA GLU A 525 8.92 -54.78 12.12
C GLU A 525 9.09 -54.96 10.59
N GLY A 526 10.19 -54.40 10.06
CA GLY A 526 10.80 -54.81 8.79
C GLY A 526 11.85 -53.85 8.18
N GLY A 527 13.12 -53.98 8.58
CA GLY A 527 14.30 -53.86 7.68
C GLY A 527 15.00 -52.50 7.48
N ARG A 528 15.99 -52.16 8.33
CA ARG A 528 16.99 -51.09 8.09
C ARG A 528 18.36 -51.70 7.77
N VAL A 529 18.96 -51.32 6.63
CA VAL A 529 20.35 -51.63 6.25
C VAL A 529 21.26 -50.58 6.87
N GLY A 530 22.07 -50.94 7.86
CA GLY A 530 22.98 -49.97 8.50
C GLY A 530 23.79 -50.49 9.70
N LYS A 531 24.10 -51.79 9.76
CA LYS A 531 24.79 -52.40 10.92
C LYS A 531 26.13 -53.10 10.62
N TYR A 532 26.57 -53.15 9.35
CA TYR A 532 27.76 -53.93 8.99
C TYR A 532 29.07 -53.13 8.89
N LEU A 533 29.03 -51.81 9.03
CA LEU A 533 30.23 -50.97 8.93
C LEU A 533 31.02 -50.78 10.23
N ARG A 534 30.50 -51.24 11.38
CA ARG A 534 31.21 -51.13 12.67
C ARG A 534 31.75 -52.44 13.23
N ALA A 535 31.37 -53.58 12.66
CA ALA A 535 31.93 -54.89 13.04
C ALA A 535 33.22 -55.23 12.27
N ALA A 536 33.34 -54.79 11.01
CA ALA A 536 34.51 -55.08 10.16
C ALA A 536 35.79 -54.30 10.53
N ILE A 537 35.69 -53.25 11.36
CA ILE A 537 36.85 -52.43 11.79
C ILE A 537 37.47 -52.98 13.09
N ALA A 538 36.73 -53.80 13.85
CA ALA A 538 37.20 -54.38 15.11
C ALA A 538 37.93 -55.73 14.94
N GLU A 539 37.77 -56.41 13.80
CA GLU A 539 38.41 -57.72 13.53
C GLU A 539 39.74 -57.63 12.75
N GLN A 540 40.14 -56.46 12.26
CA GLN A 540 41.40 -56.28 11.52
C GLN A 540 42.63 -55.98 12.40
N GLN A 541 42.50 -55.94 13.74
CA GLN A 541 43.61 -55.65 14.65
C GLN A 541 44.25 -56.89 15.31
N THR A 542 43.90 -58.11 14.90
CA THR A 542 44.51 -59.34 15.44
C THR A 542 44.76 -60.37 14.35
N ARG A 543 45.90 -60.29 13.66
CA ARG A 543 46.82 -61.40 13.26
C ARG A 543 47.81 -60.97 12.16
N LYS A 544 49.07 -61.38 12.32
CA LYS A 544 50.22 -61.45 11.38
C LYS A 544 50.91 -62.82 11.66
N PRO A 545 51.86 -63.33 10.85
CA PRO A 545 52.07 -63.32 9.39
C PRO A 545 52.26 -64.76 8.81
N GLY A 546 52.33 -64.91 7.48
CA GLY A 546 53.03 -66.04 6.81
C GLY A 546 52.18 -67.14 6.15
N ASP A 547 52.51 -67.37 4.88
CA ASP A 547 52.43 -68.58 4.03
C ASP A 547 51.08 -69.09 3.46
N GLU A 548 50.92 -68.80 2.15
CA GLU A 548 50.87 -69.75 1.02
C GLU A 548 49.84 -70.91 1.07
N ASP A 549 48.79 -70.84 0.22
CA ASP A 549 48.69 -71.64 -1.02
C ASP A 549 47.27 -71.64 -1.66
N GLU A 550 47.22 -71.04 -2.86
CA GLU A 550 46.91 -71.66 -4.17
C GLU A 550 45.49 -72.15 -4.60
N ILE A 551 45.22 -71.82 -5.88
CA ILE A 551 44.37 -72.45 -6.94
C ILE A 551 42.98 -71.84 -7.20
N VAL A 552 42.52 -71.48 -8.42
CA VAL A 552 43.02 -71.36 -9.83
C VAL A 552 41.93 -70.53 -10.56
N GLU A 553 42.22 -69.38 -11.17
CA GLU A 553 42.52 -69.14 -12.61
C GLU A 553 41.31 -69.15 -13.56
N TYR A 554 41.08 -68.02 -14.26
CA TYR A 554 41.03 -67.99 -15.73
C TYR A 554 41.36 -66.56 -16.23
N MET A 555 42.47 -66.51 -16.97
CA MET A 555 43.03 -65.45 -17.83
C MET A 555 42.04 -65.03 -18.96
N ASP A 556 42.13 -63.92 -19.70
CA ASP A 556 43.24 -63.05 -20.13
C ASP A 556 42.71 -61.66 -20.61
N ASP A 557 43.56 -60.65 -20.42
CA ASP A 557 43.55 -59.23 -20.84
C ASP A 557 43.82 -59.04 -22.38
N PRO A 558 43.93 -57.83 -23.01
CA PRO A 558 44.30 -56.54 -22.44
C PRO A 558 43.70 -55.22 -23.00
N GLU A 559 43.89 -54.20 -22.16
CA GLU A 559 43.69 -52.75 -22.32
C GLU A 559 44.78 -52.08 -23.21
N PRO A 560 44.72 -50.76 -23.49
CA PRO A 560 45.41 -49.81 -22.60
C PRO A 560 44.72 -48.43 -22.37
N GLU A 561 44.40 -48.13 -21.10
CA GLU A 561 44.88 -47.02 -20.21
C GLU A 561 45.29 -45.67 -20.84
N LEU A 562 45.05 -44.44 -20.33
CA LEU A 562 44.74 -43.77 -19.02
C LEU A 562 44.58 -42.23 -19.32
N PRO A 563 44.40 -41.24 -18.39
CA PRO A 563 44.10 -41.24 -16.93
C PRO A 563 42.95 -40.28 -16.48
N GLU A 564 42.37 -40.53 -15.31
CA GLU A 564 41.44 -39.62 -14.59
C GLU A 564 42.14 -38.56 -13.71
N PRO A 565 41.62 -37.33 -13.57
CA PRO A 565 42.07 -36.39 -12.55
C PRO A 565 41.16 -36.30 -11.30
N THR A 566 41.82 -36.54 -10.17
CA THR A 566 41.57 -36.27 -8.74
C THR A 566 40.38 -35.37 -8.29
N ARG A 567 39.65 -35.86 -7.26
CA ARG A 567 38.59 -35.15 -6.52
C ARG A 567 39.19 -34.15 -5.50
N LYS A 568 38.76 -32.89 -5.55
CA LYS A 568 39.12 -31.84 -4.56
C LYS A 568 38.27 -31.93 -3.29
N LYS A 569 38.94 -31.84 -2.13
CA LYS A 569 38.37 -31.78 -0.78
C LYS A 569 37.74 -30.40 -0.49
N PHE A 570 36.57 -30.43 0.14
CA PHE A 570 35.88 -29.27 0.74
C PHE A 570 36.51 -28.96 2.12
N LYS A 571 36.87 -27.69 2.39
CA LYS A 571 37.31 -27.20 3.71
C LYS A 571 36.36 -26.10 4.18
N SER A 572 35.96 -26.20 5.45
CA SER A 572 35.11 -25.25 6.18
C SER A 572 35.91 -24.09 6.78
N SER A 573 35.18 -23.03 7.16
CA SER A 573 35.54 -21.96 8.13
C SER A 573 36.50 -20.85 7.64
N GLY A 574 35.97 -19.62 7.61
CA GLY A 574 36.75 -18.39 7.50
C GLY A 574 35.85 -17.18 7.76
N GLY A 575 36.06 -16.53 8.91
CA GLY A 575 35.21 -15.49 9.48
C GLY A 575 35.32 -14.11 8.85
N PHE A 576 34.44 -13.25 9.37
CA PHE A 576 34.22 -11.83 9.11
C PHE A 576 35.53 -11.02 9.07
N GLY A 577 35.70 -10.20 8.03
CA GLY A 577 36.88 -9.35 7.82
C GLY A 577 36.85 -8.08 8.68
N ASN A 578 38.04 -7.66 9.12
CA ASN A 578 38.28 -6.41 9.84
C ASN A 578 38.05 -5.18 8.93
N PHE A 579 37.34 -4.18 9.47
CA PHE A 579 37.06 -2.88 8.85
C PHE A 579 37.85 -1.75 9.54
N GLU A 580 39.16 -1.91 9.65
CA GLU A 580 40.03 -0.78 10.01
C GLU A 580 40.55 -0.16 8.71
N GLY A 581 39.77 0.77 8.16
CA GLY A 581 40.13 1.48 6.95
C GLY A 581 38.97 1.74 5.99
N TRP A 582 37.75 1.99 6.48
CA TRP A 582 36.77 2.75 5.72
C TRP A 582 35.73 3.46 6.57
#